data_AF-A0A2W6CBK5-F1
#
_entry.id   AF-A0A2W6CBK5-F1
#
_cell.length_a   1.000
_cell.length_b   1.000
_cell.length_c   1.000
_cell.angle_alpha   90.00
_cell.angle_beta   90.00
_cell.angle_gamma   90.00
#
_symmetry.space_group_name_H-M   'P 1'
#
loop_
_entity.id
_entity.type
_entity.pdbx_description
1 polymer ?
#
loop_
_entity_poly.entity_id
_entity_poly.type
_entity_poly.pdbx_seq_one_letter_code
_entity_poly.pdbx_strand_id
1 'polypeptide(L)'
;MSNQASRTAPVTAMRRACLAMLVLLLIQYGLGMAVNLYVKVPAGHPELGQAFAKAITQGAPALAIHASLGLLLVLNAIGLVVQGVKSGRRNALAAAIVGLLALAGAAFNGASFVSNGRPYASLAMALLTALALLSYVVALYSLD
;
A
#
# COMPACT_ATOMS: atom_id res chain seq x y z
N MET A 1 22.63 -12.89 -28.76
CA MET A 1 22.48 -11.71 -27.88
C MET A 1 21.03 -11.25 -27.68
N SER A 2 20.08 -11.54 -28.59
CA SER A 2 18.65 -11.16 -28.45
C SER A 2 17.90 -11.82 -27.27
N ASN A 3 18.35 -12.98 -26.79
CA ASN A 3 17.64 -13.77 -25.76
C ASN A 3 17.96 -13.36 -24.31
N GLN A 4 18.99 -12.54 -24.07
CA GLN A 4 19.33 -12.04 -22.73
C GLN A 4 18.61 -10.72 -22.40
N ALA A 5 18.41 -9.86 -23.40
CA ALA A 5 17.66 -8.62 -23.25
C ALA A 5 16.18 -8.87 -22.89
N SER A 6 15.56 -9.91 -23.48
CA SER A 6 14.18 -10.30 -23.17
C SER A 6 14.01 -10.90 -21.76
N ARG A 7 15.04 -11.56 -21.23
CA ARG A 7 15.02 -12.17 -19.88
C ARG A 7 15.24 -11.17 -18.74
N THR A 8 15.90 -10.04 -19.01
CA THR A 8 16.20 -9.02 -17.98
C THR A 8 15.16 -7.91 -17.90
N ALA A 9 14.40 -7.65 -18.98
CA ALA A 9 13.34 -6.65 -18.99
C ALA A 9 12.28 -6.82 -17.88
N PRO A 10 11.79 -8.04 -17.56
CA PRO A 10 10.85 -8.24 -16.45
C PRO A 10 11.43 -7.86 -15.08
N VAL A 11 12.71 -8.14 -14.85
CA VAL A 11 13.40 -7.83 -13.59
C VAL A 11 13.60 -6.32 -13.44
N THR A 12 14.02 -5.63 -14.50
CA THR A 12 14.19 -4.16 -14.50
C THR A 12 12.86 -3.43 -14.28
N ALA A 13 11.77 -3.91 -14.90
CA ALA A 13 10.44 -3.35 -14.69
C ALA A 13 10.00 -3.49 -13.22
N MET A 14 10.17 -4.68 -12.64
CA MET A 14 9.83 -4.92 -11.24
C MET A 14 10.67 -4.08 -10.28
N ARG A 15 11.97 -3.92 -10.55
CA ARG A 15 12.86 -3.05 -9.75
C ARG A 15 12.37 -1.61 -9.71
N ARG A 16 12.03 -1.03 -10.87
CA ARG A 16 11.49 0.33 -10.97
C ARG A 16 10.14 0.46 -10.25
N ALA A 17 9.27 -0.55 -10.40
CA ALA A 17 7.98 -0.58 -9.73
C ALA A 17 8.12 -0.68 -8.20
N CYS A 18 9.06 -1.48 -7.68
CA CYS A 18 9.37 -1.54 -6.25
C CYS A 18 9.88 -0.20 -5.72
N LEU A 19 10.79 0.48 -6.43
CA LEU A 19 11.26 1.80 -6.04
C LEU A 19 10.13 2.83 -5.98
N ALA A 20 9.28 2.87 -7.01
CA ALA A 20 8.10 3.74 -7.02
C ALA A 20 7.15 3.41 -5.85
N MET A 21 6.91 2.13 -5.59
CA MET A 21 6.08 1.66 -4.48
C MET A 21 6.62 2.12 -3.12
N LEU A 22 7.94 2.00 -2.89
CA LEU A 22 8.58 2.43 -1.66
C LEU A 22 8.45 3.95 -1.43
N VAL A 23 8.68 4.75 -2.46
CA VAL A 23 8.52 6.21 -2.40
C VAL A 23 7.06 6.57 -2.08
N LEU A 24 6.10 5.97 -2.79
CA LEU A 24 4.69 6.24 -2.59
C LEU A 24 4.21 5.77 -1.20
N LEU A 25 4.71 4.64 -0.69
CA LEU A 25 4.41 4.16 0.66
C LEU A 25 4.94 5.12 1.74
N LEU A 26 6.15 5.68 1.56
CA LEU A 26 6.69 6.67 2.50
C LEU A 26 5.83 7.94 2.52
N ILE A 27 5.42 8.43 1.35
CA ILE A 27 4.51 9.57 1.22
C ILE A 27 3.17 9.25 1.90
N GLN A 28 2.59 8.09 1.61
CA GLN A 28 1.32 7.65 2.19
C GLN A 28 1.39 7.49 3.71
N TYR A 29 2.50 6.96 4.23
CA TYR A 29 2.73 6.80 5.66
C TYR A 29 2.78 8.15 6.37
N GLY A 30 3.57 9.09 5.85
CA GLY A 30 3.63 10.46 6.36
C GLY A 30 2.27 11.18 6.28
N LEU A 31 1.61 11.09 5.13
CA LEU A 31 0.27 11.65 4.93
C LEU A 31 -0.75 11.05 5.91
N GLY A 32 -0.70 9.73 6.13
CA GLY A 32 -1.57 9.03 7.07
C GLY A 32 -1.38 9.49 8.50
N MET A 33 -0.14 9.67 8.94
CA MET A 33 0.16 10.25 10.26
C MET A 33 -0.39 11.69 10.38
N ALA A 34 -0.18 12.53 9.37
CA ALA A 34 -0.68 13.90 9.38
C ALA A 34 -2.23 13.94 9.43
N VAL A 35 -2.90 13.12 8.60
CA VAL A 35 -4.37 13.01 8.61
C VAL A 35 -4.87 12.51 9.97
N ASN A 36 -4.25 11.48 10.53
CA ASN A 36 -4.65 10.93 11.82
C ASN A 36 -4.51 11.91 13.00
N LEU A 37 -3.53 12.82 12.94
CA LEU A 37 -3.27 13.79 14.02
C LEU A 37 -4.05 15.09 13.86
N TYR A 38 -4.29 15.55 12.62
CA TYR A 38 -4.76 16.92 12.37
C TYR A 38 -6.11 17.01 11.66
N VAL A 39 -6.63 15.91 11.10
CA VAL A 39 -7.87 15.93 10.32
C VAL A 39 -9.00 15.25 11.08
N LYS A 40 -10.14 15.95 11.19
CA LYS A 40 -11.36 15.38 11.77
C LYS A 40 -11.96 14.35 10.81
N VAL A 41 -12.20 13.14 11.33
CA VAL A 41 -12.92 12.09 10.61
C VAL A 41 -14.41 12.46 10.52
N PRO A 42 -15.08 12.26 9.37
CA PRO A 42 -16.50 12.56 9.20
C PRO A 42 -17.38 11.81 10.22
N ALA A 43 -18.36 12.51 10.81
CA ALA A 43 -19.30 11.92 11.77
C ALA A 43 -20.26 10.90 11.10
N GLY A 44 -20.82 9.98 11.90
CA GLY A 44 -21.92 9.10 11.48
C GLY A 44 -21.52 7.67 11.11
N HIS A 45 -20.62 7.05 11.89
CA HIS A 45 -20.31 5.61 11.96
C HIS A 45 -20.72 4.77 10.73
N PRO A 46 -20.11 4.99 9.56
CA PRO A 46 -20.44 4.23 8.37
C PRO A 46 -20.05 2.76 8.56
N GLU A 47 -20.84 1.86 7.97
CA GLU A 47 -20.44 0.46 7.79
C GLU A 47 -19.06 0.37 7.09
N LEU A 48 -18.30 -0.68 7.40
CA LEU A 48 -16.90 -0.79 6.96
C LEU A 48 -16.74 -0.68 5.43
N GLY A 49 -17.68 -1.24 4.65
CA GLY A 49 -17.69 -1.16 3.19
C GLY A 49 -17.95 0.25 2.64
N GLN A 50 -18.63 1.11 3.41
CA GLN A 50 -18.95 2.49 3.02
C GLN A 50 -17.89 3.50 3.51
N ALA A 51 -17.10 3.13 4.52
CA ALA A 51 -16.11 4.02 5.13
C ALA A 51 -15.09 4.57 4.13
N PHE A 52 -14.61 3.74 3.20
CA PHE A 52 -13.70 4.18 2.13
C PHE A 52 -14.35 5.19 1.18
N ALA A 53 -15.55 4.87 0.68
CA ALA A 53 -16.28 5.74 -0.22
C ALA A 53 -16.59 7.09 0.45
N LYS A 54 -16.98 7.07 1.72
CA LYS A 54 -17.23 8.27 2.52
C LYS A 54 -15.97 9.09 2.76
N ALA A 55 -14.84 8.44 3.07
CA ALA A 55 -13.55 9.13 3.23
C ALA A 55 -13.12 9.87 1.96
N ILE A 56 -13.41 9.32 0.78
CA ILE A 56 -13.07 9.91 -0.52
C ILE A 56 -14.06 11.03 -0.90
N THR A 57 -15.36 10.81 -0.73
CA THR A 57 -16.41 11.70 -1.27
C THR A 57 -16.84 12.79 -0.30
N GLN A 58 -16.72 12.56 1.00
CA GLN A 58 -17.21 13.44 2.07
C GLN A 58 -16.13 13.81 3.09
N GLY A 59 -14.94 13.21 2.98
CA GLY A 59 -13.80 13.52 3.84
C GLY A 59 -13.20 14.90 3.56
N ALA A 60 -12.46 15.43 4.53
CA ALA A 60 -11.59 16.58 4.27
C ALA A 60 -10.60 16.25 3.14
N PRO A 61 -10.12 17.23 2.36
CA PRO A 61 -9.30 16.97 1.17
C PRO A 61 -8.09 16.06 1.43
N ALA A 62 -7.38 16.25 2.55
CA ALA A 62 -6.25 15.41 2.93
C ALA A 62 -6.64 13.94 3.21
N LEU A 63 -7.81 13.70 3.82
CA LEU A 63 -8.34 12.35 4.05
C LEU A 63 -8.76 11.69 2.72
N ALA A 64 -9.38 12.43 1.82
CA ALA A 64 -9.76 11.93 0.50
C ALA A 64 -8.54 11.54 -0.33
N ILE A 65 -7.50 12.38 -0.34
CA ILE A 65 -6.21 12.11 -1.00
C ILE A 65 -5.56 10.87 -0.38
N HIS A 66 -5.49 10.79 0.95
CA HIS A 66 -4.93 9.65 1.66
C HIS A 66 -5.64 8.34 1.32
N ALA A 67 -6.98 8.32 1.36
CA ALA A 67 -7.77 7.14 1.04
C ALA A 67 -7.59 6.72 -0.44
N SER A 68 -7.56 7.69 -1.35
CA SER A 68 -7.39 7.45 -2.79
C SER A 68 -5.99 6.90 -3.11
N LEU A 69 -4.94 7.52 -2.55
CA LEU A 69 -3.57 7.06 -2.72
C LEU A 69 -3.36 5.66 -2.09
N GLY A 70 -3.98 5.39 -0.93
CA GLY A 70 -3.99 4.07 -0.32
C GLY A 70 -4.60 2.99 -1.23
N LEU A 71 -5.70 3.29 -1.91
CA LEU A 71 -6.32 2.37 -2.88
C LEU A 71 -5.40 2.13 -4.09
N LEU A 72 -4.80 3.19 -4.64
CA LEU A 72 -3.86 3.07 -5.75
C LEU A 72 -2.64 2.22 -5.37
N LEU A 73 -2.15 2.32 -4.13
CA LEU A 73 -1.07 1.49 -3.61
C LEU A 73 -1.46 -0.01 -3.56
N VAL A 74 -2.69 -0.34 -3.17
CA VAL A 74 -3.19 -1.72 -3.22
C VAL A 74 -3.21 -2.25 -4.65
N LEU A 75 -3.67 -1.44 -5.62
CA LEU A 75 -3.65 -1.84 -7.03
C LEU A 75 -2.21 -2.04 -7.55
N ASN A 76 -1.28 -1.15 -7.17
CA ASN A 76 0.12 -1.28 -7.54
C ASN A 76 0.76 -2.53 -6.90
N ALA A 77 0.40 -2.85 -5.66
CA ALA A 77 0.84 -4.07 -4.96
C ALA A 77 0.42 -5.35 -5.71
N ILE A 78 -0.82 -5.40 -6.23
CA ILE A 78 -1.28 -6.50 -7.10
C ILE A 78 -0.41 -6.57 -8.36
N GLY A 79 -0.14 -5.42 -9.00
CA GLY A 79 0.76 -5.34 -10.16
C GLY A 79 2.18 -5.87 -9.87
N LEU A 80 2.70 -5.62 -8.67
CA LEU A 80 4.00 -6.16 -8.23
C LEU A 80 3.98 -7.67 -8.00
N VAL A 81 2.87 -8.25 -7.52
CA VAL A 81 2.72 -9.72 -7.46
C VAL A 81 2.75 -10.31 -8.87
N VAL A 82 2.03 -9.71 -9.83
CA VAL A 82 2.06 -10.15 -11.23
C VAL A 82 3.46 -10.07 -11.82
N GLN A 83 4.20 -8.99 -11.56
CA GLN A 83 5.59 -8.85 -11.98
C GLN A 83 6.51 -9.86 -11.29
N GLY A 84 6.27 -10.16 -10.01
CA GLY A 84 6.97 -11.20 -9.26
C GLY A 84 6.84 -12.57 -9.93
N VAL A 85 5.62 -12.96 -10.32
CA VAL A 85 5.37 -14.19 -11.09
C VAL A 85 6.15 -14.18 -12.41
N LYS A 86 6.09 -13.08 -13.17
CA LYS A 86 6.79 -12.94 -14.46
C LYS A 86 8.32 -12.96 -14.33
N SER A 87 8.87 -12.48 -13.21
CA SER A 87 10.32 -12.43 -12.97
C SER A 87 10.94 -13.80 -12.65
N GLY A 88 10.14 -14.78 -12.23
CA GLY A 88 10.61 -16.09 -11.78
C GLY A 88 11.35 -16.09 -10.44
N ARG A 89 11.51 -14.94 -9.77
CA ARG A 89 12.23 -14.81 -8.49
C ARG A 89 11.29 -15.09 -7.32
N ARG A 90 11.33 -16.34 -6.80
CA ARG A 90 10.44 -16.81 -5.72
C ARG A 90 10.47 -15.93 -4.46
N ASN A 91 11.65 -15.48 -4.06
CA ASN A 91 11.80 -14.61 -2.87
C ASN A 91 11.14 -13.25 -3.08
N ALA A 92 11.33 -12.64 -4.25
CA ALA A 92 10.69 -11.38 -4.61
C ALA A 92 9.15 -11.51 -4.68
N LEU A 93 8.65 -12.64 -5.20
CA LEU A 93 7.22 -12.95 -5.21
C LEU A 93 6.65 -13.10 -3.79
N ALA A 94 7.30 -13.90 -2.93
CA ALA A 94 6.85 -14.10 -1.55
C ALA A 94 6.80 -12.77 -0.79
N ALA A 95 7.84 -11.95 -0.92
CA ALA A 95 7.88 -10.62 -0.32
C ALA A 95 6.79 -9.69 -0.87
N ALA A 96 6.52 -9.71 -2.19
CA ALA A 96 5.43 -8.93 -2.78
C ALA A 96 4.04 -9.36 -2.28
N ILE A 97 3.83 -10.67 -2.05
CA ILE A 97 2.58 -11.19 -1.46
C ILE A 97 2.42 -10.71 -0.02
N VAL A 98 3.47 -10.81 0.80
CA VAL A 98 3.43 -10.30 2.19
C VAL A 98 3.12 -8.79 2.21
N GLY A 99 3.75 -8.01 1.32
CA GLY A 99 3.49 -6.59 1.17
C GLY A 99 2.03 -6.28 0.78
N LEU A 100 1.46 -7.05 -0.14
CA LEU A 100 0.05 -6.92 -0.54
C LEU A 100 -0.90 -7.23 0.62
N LEU A 101 -0.66 -8.32 1.36
CA LEU A 101 -1.48 -8.70 2.51
C LEU A 101 -1.40 -7.64 3.63
N ALA A 102 -0.20 -7.11 3.87
CA ALA A 102 0.01 -6.04 4.84
C ALA A 102 -0.77 -4.77 4.43
N LEU A 103 -0.72 -4.37 3.15
CA LEU A 103 -1.51 -3.24 2.62
C LEU A 103 -3.02 -3.46 2.70
N ALA A 104 -3.51 -4.67 2.41
CA ALA A 104 -4.91 -5.01 2.55
C ALA A 104 -5.36 -4.88 4.01
N GLY A 105 -4.55 -5.37 4.95
CA GLY A 105 -4.77 -5.19 6.38
C GLY A 105 -4.73 -3.71 6.81
N ALA A 106 -3.80 -2.93 6.27
CA ALA A 106 -3.71 -1.50 6.55
C ALA A 106 -4.96 -0.76 6.06
N ALA A 107 -5.43 -1.07 4.84
CA ALA A 107 -6.66 -0.52 4.28
C ALA A 107 -7.88 -0.85 5.14
N PHE A 108 -8.02 -2.12 5.57
CA PHE A 108 -9.10 -2.54 6.47
C PHE A 108 -9.09 -1.76 7.79
N ASN A 109 -7.91 -1.59 8.39
CA ASN A 109 -7.76 -0.85 9.63
C ASN A 109 -8.02 0.65 9.45
N GLY A 110 -7.65 1.24 8.30
CA GLY A 110 -7.99 2.62 7.95
C GLY A 110 -9.51 2.83 7.81
N ALA A 111 -10.21 1.90 7.15
CA ALA A 111 -11.68 1.93 7.10
C ALA A 111 -12.31 1.79 8.49
N SER A 112 -11.77 0.91 9.33
CA SER A 112 -12.21 0.77 10.72
C SER A 112 -11.97 2.03 11.55
N PHE A 113 -10.85 2.72 11.33
CA PHE A 113 -10.56 4.01 11.96
C PHE A 113 -11.57 5.08 11.52
N VAL A 114 -11.89 5.15 10.23
CA VAL A 114 -12.92 6.08 9.72
C VAL A 114 -14.31 5.77 10.28
N SER A 115 -14.63 4.49 10.47
CA SER A 115 -15.91 4.04 11.02
C SER A 115 -16.03 4.33 12.53
N ASN A 116 -14.99 4.05 13.31
CA ASN A 116 -15.08 3.94 14.76
C ASN A 116 -14.22 4.95 15.54
N GLY A 117 -13.28 5.64 14.88
CA GLY A 117 -12.35 6.59 15.51
C GLY A 117 -11.36 5.96 16.51
N ARG A 118 -11.24 4.63 16.54
CA ARG A 118 -10.50 3.93 17.59
C ARG A 118 -8.98 3.96 17.36
N PRO A 119 -8.16 4.37 18.34
CA PRO A 119 -6.72 4.62 18.14
C PRO A 119 -5.92 3.36 17.80
N TYR A 120 -6.34 2.18 18.27
CA TYR A 120 -5.66 0.92 17.94
C TYR A 120 -5.74 0.58 16.45
N ALA A 121 -6.82 0.98 15.76
CA ALA A 121 -6.97 0.74 14.32
C ALA A 121 -5.96 1.59 13.54
N SER A 122 -5.74 2.83 13.97
CA SER A 122 -4.71 3.71 13.39
C SER A 122 -3.30 3.16 13.60
N LEU A 123 -2.98 2.70 14.83
CA LEU A 123 -1.69 2.08 15.10
C LEU A 123 -1.47 0.83 14.25
N ALA A 124 -2.46 -0.06 14.16
CA ALA A 124 -2.39 -1.25 13.33
C ALA A 124 -2.19 -0.91 11.84
N MET A 125 -2.92 0.08 11.32
CA MET A 125 -2.75 0.59 9.96
C MET A 125 -1.31 1.07 9.71
N ALA A 126 -0.74 1.82 10.66
CA ALA A 126 0.63 2.32 10.56
C ALA A 126 1.66 1.18 10.57
N LEU A 127 1.55 0.23 11.51
CA LEU A 127 2.46 -0.92 11.61
C LEU A 127 2.39 -1.82 10.36
N LEU A 128 1.20 -2.06 9.83
CA LEU A 128 1.03 -2.83 8.60
C LEU A 128 1.59 -2.09 7.37
N THR A 129 1.50 -0.76 7.33
CA THR A 129 2.15 0.04 6.28
C THR A 129 3.68 -0.05 6.38
N ALA A 130 4.23 -0.03 7.59
CA ALA A 130 5.67 -0.25 7.82
C ALA A 130 6.11 -1.67 7.43
N LEU A 131 5.29 -2.69 7.70
CA LEU A 131 5.53 -4.06 7.24
C LEU A 131 5.50 -4.15 5.70
N ALA A 132 4.58 -3.45 5.04
CA ALA A 132 4.55 -3.36 3.58
C ALA A 132 5.82 -2.71 3.02
N LEU A 133 6.27 -1.60 3.60
CA LEU A 133 7.55 -0.96 3.26
C LEU A 133 8.71 -1.96 3.34
N LEU A 134 8.88 -2.63 4.48
CA LEU A 134 9.92 -3.63 4.66
C LEU A 134 9.83 -4.76 3.63
N SER A 135 8.61 -5.24 3.36
CA SER A 135 8.36 -6.29 2.38
C SER A 135 8.81 -5.90 0.97
N TYR A 136 8.54 -4.66 0.54
CA TYR A 136 8.99 -4.19 -0.78
C TYR A 136 10.48 -3.87 -0.84
N VAL A 137 11.12 -3.54 0.28
CA VAL A 137 12.59 -3.48 0.37
C VAL A 137 13.18 -4.89 0.15
N VAL A 138 12.66 -5.89 0.84
CA VAL A 138 13.09 -7.29 0.66
C VAL A 138 12.84 -7.76 -0.78
N ALA A 139 11.69 -7.42 -1.36
CA ALA A 139 11.38 -7.75 -2.75
C ALA A 139 12.39 -7.13 -3.71
N LEU A 140 12.76 -5.85 -3.51
CA LEU A 140 13.72 -5.12 -4.33
C LEU A 140 15.11 -5.79 -4.31
N TYR A 141 15.63 -6.12 -3.14
CA TYR A 141 16.95 -6.78 -2.99
C TYR A 141 16.94 -8.27 -3.37
N SER A 142 15.77 -8.89 -3.46
CA SER A 142 15.64 -10.28 -3.94
C SER A 142 15.64 -10.40 -5.47
N LEU A 143 15.77 -9.29 -6.20
CA LEU A 143 15.81 -9.25 -7.67
C LEU A 143 17.23 -9.35 -8.24
N ASP A 144 18.26 -9.20 -7.41
CA ASP A 144 19.66 -9.37 -7.77
C ASP A 144 19.97 -10.86 -8.04
#